data_AF-A0A2A2TE91-F1
#
_entry.id   AF-A0A2A2TE91-F1
#
_cell.length_a   1.000
_cell.length_b   1.000
_cell.length_c   1.000
_cell.angle_alpha   90.00
_cell.angle_beta   90.00
_cell.angle_gamma   90.00
#
_symmetry.space_group_name_H-M   'P 1'
#
loop_
_entity.id
_entity.type
_entity.pdbx_description
1 polymer ?
#
loop_
_entity_poly.entity_id
_entity_poly.type
_entity_poly.pdbx_seq_one_letter_code
_entity_poly.pdbx_strand_id
1 'polypeptide(L)' 'MSVLRIQLAQLIKQMTDDELQLVWNAVYALHSDYQVLKAIQEVKRVEQPGDSLTHEEAVRYLTIPQGGGK' A
#
# COMPACT_ATOMS: atom_id res chain seq x y z
N MET A 1 22.02 -17.30 6.13
CA MET A 1 20.58 -17.20 5.81
C MET A 1 19.78 -17.57 7.06
N SER A 2 18.66 -16.91 7.36
CA SER A 2 17.85 -17.24 8.54
C SER A 2 17.10 -18.57 8.38
N VAL A 3 16.92 -19.32 9.47
CA VAL A 3 16.21 -20.63 9.49
C VAL A 3 14.81 -20.50 8.88
N LEU A 4 14.10 -19.42 9.19
CA LEU A 4 12.77 -19.13 8.65
C LEU A 4 12.77 -18.99 7.12
N ARG A 5 13.80 -18.37 6.53
CA ARG A 5 13.91 -18.26 5.06
C ARG A 5 14.10 -19.62 4.41
N ILE A 6 14.85 -20.52 5.05
CA ILE A 6 15.05 -21.89 4.56
C ILE A 6 13.74 -22.69 4.65
N GLN A 7 13.04 -22.61 5.79
CA GLN A 7 11.75 -23.28 5.99
C GLN A 7 10.68 -22.78 5.02
N LEU A 8 10.59 -21.47 4.81
CA LEU A 8 9.65 -20.88 3.85
C LEU A 8 9.95 -21.33 2.42
N ALA A 9 11.23 -21.35 2.02
CA ALA A 9 11.61 -21.82 0.70
C ALA A 9 11.30 -23.32 0.49
N GLN A 10 11.39 -24.14 1.54
CA GLN A 10 10.97 -25.54 1.47
C GLN A 10 9.46 -25.67 1.34
N LEU A 11 8.69 -24.86 2.08
CA LEU A 11 7.23 -24.86 2.00
C LEU A 11 6.75 -24.46 0.60
N ILE A 12 7.32 -23.40 0.02
CA ILE A 12 7.00 -22.95 -1.35
C ILE A 12 7.22 -24.08 -2.37
N LYS A 13 8.28 -24.87 -2.22
CA LYS A 13 8.59 -25.99 -3.13
C LYS A 13 7.59 -27.15 -3.06
N GLN A 14 6.82 -27.25 -1.97
CA GLN A 14 5.86 -28.33 -1.75
C GLN A 14 4.44 -27.95 -2.19
N MET A 15 4.21 -26.69 -2.53
CA MET A 15 2.91 -26.18 -2.94
C MET A 15 2.70 -26.34 -4.43
N THR A 16 1.46 -26.58 -4.82
CA THR A 16 1.01 -26.51 -6.21
C THR A 16 0.93 -25.05 -6.68
N ASP A 17 0.89 -24.83 -7.99
CA ASP A 17 0.78 -23.48 -8.57
C ASP A 17 -0.51 -22.76 -8.10
N ASP A 18 -1.62 -23.49 -7.95
CA ASP A 18 -2.89 -22.93 -7.47
C ASP A 18 -2.80 -22.47 -6.01
N GLU A 19 -2.17 -23.28 -5.15
CA GLU A 19 -1.92 -22.92 -3.74
C GLU A 19 -0.94 -21.75 -3.64
N LEU A 20 0.09 -21.72 -4.48
CA LEU A 20 1.04 -20.62 -4.55
C LEU A 20 0.35 -19.32 -4.97
N GLN A 21 -0.53 -19.37 -5.97
CA GLN A 21 -1.29 -18.21 -6.42
C GLN A 21 -2.22 -17.69 -5.31
N LEU A 22 -2.90 -18.58 -4.59
CA LEU A 22 -3.77 -18.21 -3.48
C LEU A 22 -2.99 -17.54 -2.33
N VAL A 23 -1.88 -18.14 -1.91
CA VAL A 23 -1.03 -17.59 -0.85
C VAL A 23 -0.38 -16.28 -1.29
N TRP A 24 0.08 -16.19 -2.54
CA TRP A 24 0.62 -14.95 -3.09
C TRP A 24 -0.40 -13.81 -3.02
N ASN A 25 -1.65 -14.06 -3.44
CA ASN A 25 -2.71 -13.05 -3.38
C ASN A 25 -2.94 -12.54 -1.95
N ALA A 26 -2.96 -13.43 -0.96
CA ALA A 26 -3.14 -13.06 0.45
C ALA A 26 -1.94 -12.25 0.99
N VAL A 27 -0.71 -12.72 0.74
CA VAL A 27 0.51 -12.04 1.19
C VAL A 27 0.65 -10.67 0.52
N TYR A 28 0.35 -10.58 -0.78
CA TYR A 28 0.43 -9.34 -1.53
C TYR A 28 -0.59 -8.31 -1.05
N ALA A 29 -1.83 -8.72 -0.79
CA ALA A 29 -2.85 -7.84 -0.22
C ALA A 29 -2.40 -7.28 1.14
N LEU A 30 -1.97 -8.17 2.06
CA LEU A 30 -1.48 -7.76 3.37
C LEU A 30 -0.25 -6.84 3.29
N HIS A 31 0.69 -7.13 2.39
CA HIS A 31 1.84 -6.26 2.17
C HIS A 31 1.41 -4.88 1.69
N SER A 32 0.48 -4.82 0.73
CA SER A 32 -0.02 -3.55 0.19
C SER A 32 -0.72 -2.73 1.26
N ASP A 33 -1.63 -3.36 2.03
CA ASP A 33 -2.32 -2.72 3.15
C ASP A 33 -1.34 -2.19 4.20
N TYR A 34 -0.33 -2.98 4.55
CA TYR A 34 0.71 -2.56 5.49
C TYR A 34 1.48 -1.35 4.99
N GLN A 35 1.87 -1.32 3.71
CA GLN A 35 2.61 -0.19 3.14
C GLN A 35 1.76 1.09 3.13
N VAL A 36 0.48 1.00 2.76
CA VAL A 36 -0.44 2.14 2.80
C VAL A 36 -0.60 2.65 4.24
N LEU A 37 -0.82 1.76 5.20
CA LEU A 37 -0.93 2.14 6.62
C LEU A 37 0.35 2.80 7.14
N LYS A 38 1.52 2.26 6.76
CA LYS A 38 2.80 2.84 7.13
C LYS A 38 2.97 4.24 6.53
N ALA A 39 2.65 4.43 5.26
CA ALA A 39 2.70 5.74 4.62
C ALA A 39 1.77 6.75 5.31
N ILE A 40 0.54 6.35 5.65
CA ILE A 40 -0.39 7.19 6.42
C ILE A 40 0.20 7.56 7.78
N GLN A 41 0.80 6.60 8.50
CA GLN A 41 1.42 6.86 9.80
C GLN A 41 2.62 7.80 9.69
N GLU A 42 3.42 7.67 8.63
CA GLU A 42 4.57 8.55 8.38
C GLU A 42 4.11 9.96 8.07
N VAL A 43 3.12 10.14 7.19
CA VAL A 43 2.53 11.45 6.88
C VAL A 43 1.99 12.09 8.16
N LYS A 44 1.19 11.38 8.95
CA LYS A 44 0.64 11.91 10.22
C LYS A 44 1.70 12.38 11.22
N ARG A 45 2.94 11.89 11.14
CA ARG A 45 4.04 12.32 12.04
C ARG A 45 4.68 13.63 11.59
N VAL A 46 4.60 13.97 10.31
CA VAL A 46 5.26 15.13 9.72
C VAL A 46 4.28 16.21 9.25
N GLU A 47 3.00 15.85 9.09
CA GLU A 47 1.92 16.72 8.65
C GLU A 47 1.71 17.87 9.64
N GLN A 48 1.80 19.09 9.12
CA GLN A 48 1.48 20.32 9.85
C GLN A 48 0.08 20.82 9.48
N PRO A 49 -0.56 21.65 10.31
CA PRO A 49 -1.81 22.31 9.96
C PRO A 49 -1.67 23.06 8.63
N GLY A 50 -2.44 22.66 7.61
CA GLY A 50 -2.40 23.24 6.26
C GLY A 50 -1.69 22.40 5.19
N ASP A 51 -1.02 21.30 5.57
CA ASP A 51 -0.41 20.37 4.60
C ASP A 51 -1.43 19.43 3.93
N SER A 52 -2.57 19.21 4.58
CA SER A 52 -3.70 18.48 4.02
C SER A 52 -4.81 19.41 3.59
N LEU A 53 -5.45 19.04 2.48
CA LEU A 53 -6.66 19.70 2.02
C LEU A 53 -7.81 19.36 2.98
N THR A 54 -8.56 20.38 3.38
CA THR A 54 -9.90 20.19 3.93
C THR A 54 -10.80 19.53 2.89
N HIS A 55 -11.94 18.99 3.35
CA HIS A 55 -12.91 18.37 2.45
C HIS A 55 -13.38 19.36 1.37
N GLU A 56 -13.66 20.61 1.74
CA GLU A 56 -14.08 21.67 0.83
C GLU A 56 -13.00 22.02 -0.20
N GLU A 57 -11.73 22.04 0.22
CA GLU A 57 -10.60 22.31 -0.68
C GLU A 57 -10.38 21.15 -1.65
N ALA A 58 -10.46 19.90 -1.18
CA ALA A 58 -10.33 18.72 -2.04
C ALA A 58 -11.45 18.66 -3.09
N VAL A 59 -12.71 18.91 -2.69
CA VAL A 59 -13.84 18.94 -3.62
C VAL A 59 -13.68 20.04 -4.65
N ARG A 60 -13.20 21.24 -4.26
CA ARG A 60 -12.89 22.32 -5.23
C ARG A 60 -11.79 21.91 -6.20
N TYR A 61 -10.69 21.32 -5.72
CA TYR A 61 -9.62 20.82 -6.60
C TYR A 61 -10.09 19.78 -7.61
N LEU A 62 -11.01 18.90 -7.22
CA LEU A 62 -11.56 17.85 -8.09
C LEU A 62 -12.60 18.37 -9.09
N THR A 63 -13.26 19.50 -8.78
CA THR A 63 -14.34 20.08 -9.60
C THR A 63 -13.89 21.24 -10.48
N ILE A 64 -12.70 21.80 -10.23
CA ILE A 64 -12.07 22.73 -11.18
C ILE A 64 -11.75 21.93 -12.46
N PRO A 65 -12.26 22.32 -13.63
CA PRO A 65 -11.86 21.69 -14.88
C PRO A 65 -10.34 21.87 -15.00
N GLN A 66 -9.62 20.76 -15.15
CA GLN A 66 -8.18 20.73 -15.42
C GLN A 66 -7.96 21.29 -16.84
N GLY A 67 -8.09 22.61 -16.98
CA GLY A 67 -8.12 23.30 -18.26
C GLY A 67 -7.71 24.74 -18.06
N GLY A 68 -6.45 25.04 -18.36
CA GLY A 68 -5.98 26.41 -18.57
C GLY A 68 -4.64 26.73 -17.91
N GLY A 69 -3.56 26.22 -18.49
CA GLY A 69 -2.21 26.75 -18.26
C GLY A 69 -1.37 26.51 -19.50
N LYS A 70 -1.19 27.58 -20.30
CA LYS A 70 -0.19 27.67 -21.38
C LYS A 70 1.22 27.39 -20.86
#